data_AF-A0A2N9J8S4-F1
#
_entry.id   AF-A0A2N9J8S4-F1
#
_cell.length_a   1.000
_cell.length_b   1.000
_cell.length_c   1.000
_cell.angle_alpha   90.00
_cell.angle_beta   90.00
_cell.angle_gamma   90.00
#
_symmetry.space_group_name_H-M   'P 1'
#
loop_
_entity.id
_entity.type
_entity.pdbx_description
1 polymer ?
#
loop_
_entity_poly.entity_id
_entity_poly.type
_entity_poly.pdbx_seq_one_letter_code
_entity_poly.pdbx_strand_id
1 'polypeptide(L)'
;MIPNPLLDRMEVITIAGYITDEKMHIARDYLEKTTREACGIKPEEVEVTDAALLALIENYCREAGVRNLQKHIEKIYRKIALLLVRQGASNEPAIAEVQVVEPEEALVECADDLSIKAVESETGAEPDVTDTKKIQESEATKTIEKVVVDSPNIADFVGKPVFHAERIYDRTPIGVVMGLAWTAMGGSTLYIETSQVEAILLEKEPDNPYFANSKVHLHVPAGATPKDGPSAGCTMITSLLSLATKKLVKKDLAMTGEVTLTGKILPIGGVR
;
A
#
# COMPACT_ATOMS: atom_id res chain seq x y z
N MET A 1 9.49 -10.79 18.50
CA MET A 1 10.82 -11.43 18.51
C MET A 1 10.61 -12.92 18.77
N ILE A 2 11.19 -13.79 17.95
CA ILE A 2 11.04 -15.25 18.12
C ILE A 2 12.03 -15.68 19.22
N PRO A 3 11.61 -16.46 20.24
CA PRO A 3 12.52 -16.95 21.27
C PRO A 3 13.66 -17.80 20.68
N ASN A 4 14.90 -17.59 21.16
CA ASN A 4 16.09 -18.34 20.71
C ASN A 4 15.92 -19.87 20.74
N PRO A 5 15.26 -20.49 21.75
CA PRO A 5 15.04 -21.94 21.75
C PRO A 5 14.18 -22.46 20.58
N LEU A 6 13.33 -21.61 20.01
CA LEU A 6 12.53 -21.96 18.83
C LEU A 6 13.31 -21.68 17.55
N LEU A 7 14.04 -20.57 17.51
CA LEU A 7 14.84 -20.18 16.34
C LEU A 7 15.91 -21.22 16.01
N ASP A 8 16.52 -21.85 17.02
CA ASP A 8 17.50 -22.94 16.84
C ASP A 8 16.89 -24.22 16.25
N ARG A 9 15.55 -24.37 16.32
CA ARG A 9 14.80 -25.52 15.78
C ARG A 9 14.07 -25.22 14.49
N MET A 10 14.20 -24.02 13.96
CA MET A 10 13.49 -23.56 12.76
C MET A 10 14.47 -23.21 11.66
N GLU A 11 14.16 -23.63 10.44
CA GLU A 11 14.83 -23.09 9.26
C GLU A 11 14.18 -21.74 8.91
N VAL A 12 14.97 -20.67 8.91
CA VAL A 12 14.48 -19.32 8.62
C VAL A 12 14.72 -18.99 7.16
N ILE A 13 13.65 -19.03 6.35
CA ILE A 13 13.66 -18.57 4.96
C ILE A 13 13.27 -17.09 4.93
N THR A 14 14.18 -16.23 4.48
CA THR A 14 13.92 -14.79 4.35
C THR A 14 13.45 -14.47 2.93
N ILE A 15 12.31 -13.80 2.82
CA ILE A 15 11.75 -13.35 1.55
C ILE A 15 12.00 -11.83 1.44
N ALA A 16 12.67 -11.42 0.36
CA ALA A 16 12.95 -10.02 0.10
C ALA A 16 11.69 -9.27 -0.34
N GLY A 17 11.74 -7.94 -0.26
CA GLY A 17 10.74 -7.08 -0.90
C GLY A 17 10.83 -7.13 -2.42
N TYR A 18 9.84 -6.53 -3.07
CA TYR A 18 9.75 -6.47 -4.53
C TYR A 18 10.23 -5.13 -5.06
N ILE A 19 10.93 -5.15 -6.20
CA ILE A 19 11.25 -3.93 -6.96
C ILE A 19 10.02 -3.42 -7.73
N THR A 20 10.06 -2.19 -8.24
CA THR A 20 8.93 -1.58 -8.98
C THR A 20 8.47 -2.46 -10.13
N ASP A 21 9.39 -3.02 -10.92
CA ASP A 21 9.07 -3.88 -12.06
C ASP A 21 8.41 -5.20 -11.63
N GLU A 22 8.91 -5.82 -10.55
CA GLU A 22 8.31 -7.02 -9.97
C GLU A 22 6.90 -6.73 -9.45
N LYS A 23 6.70 -5.58 -8.78
CA LYS A 23 5.37 -5.15 -8.32
C LYS A 23 4.40 -4.92 -9.47
N MET A 24 4.88 -4.37 -10.58
CA MET A 24 4.07 -4.18 -11.80
C MET A 24 3.58 -5.52 -12.34
N HIS A 25 4.47 -6.51 -12.47
CA HIS A 25 4.10 -7.86 -12.91
C HIS A 25 3.13 -8.53 -11.92
N ILE A 26 3.41 -8.44 -10.62
CA ILE A 26 2.52 -8.98 -9.57
C ILE A 26 1.13 -8.33 -9.64
N ALA A 27 1.06 -7.03 -9.87
CA ALA A 27 -0.20 -6.31 -9.99
C ALA A 27 -1.01 -6.81 -11.19
N ARG A 28 -0.37 -6.97 -12.35
CA ARG A 28 -1.04 -7.36 -13.60
C ARG A 28 -1.50 -8.82 -13.61
N ASP A 29 -0.61 -9.73 -13.23
CA ASP A 29 -0.82 -11.16 -13.37
C ASP A 29 -1.71 -11.74 -12.25
N TYR A 30 -1.63 -11.14 -11.06
CA TYR A 30 -2.29 -11.66 -9.86
C TYR A 30 -3.31 -10.68 -9.27
N LEU A 31 -2.88 -9.49 -8.81
CA LEU A 31 -3.74 -8.63 -8.00
C LEU A 31 -4.97 -8.14 -8.76
N GLU A 32 -4.79 -7.70 -10.01
CA GLU A 32 -5.86 -7.23 -10.87
C GLU A 32 -6.87 -8.35 -11.14
N LYS A 33 -6.38 -9.54 -11.49
CA LYS A 33 -7.21 -10.71 -11.75
C LYS A 33 -8.02 -11.13 -10.54
N THR A 34 -7.38 -11.30 -9.38
CA THR A 34 -8.03 -11.69 -8.13
C THR A 34 -9.06 -10.65 -7.68
N THR A 35 -8.73 -9.35 -7.78
CA THR A 35 -9.64 -8.26 -7.39
C THR A 35 -10.86 -8.19 -8.31
N ARG A 36 -10.64 -8.35 -9.62
CA ARG A 36 -11.71 -8.34 -10.61
C ARG A 36 -12.70 -9.47 -10.39
N GLU A 37 -12.20 -10.68 -10.14
CA GLU A 37 -13.01 -11.85 -9.80
C GLU A 37 -13.81 -11.62 -8.50
N ALA A 38 -13.16 -11.08 -7.46
CA ALA A 38 -13.81 -10.79 -6.19
C ALA A 38 -14.90 -9.71 -6.28
N CYS A 39 -14.75 -8.73 -7.18
CA CYS A 39 -15.74 -7.67 -7.40
C CYS A 39 -16.82 -8.05 -8.44
N GLY A 40 -16.70 -9.19 -9.11
CA GLY A 40 -17.66 -9.63 -10.13
C GLY A 40 -17.66 -8.79 -11.41
N ILE A 41 -16.57 -8.12 -11.74
CA ILE A 41 -16.45 -7.27 -12.93
C ILE A 41 -15.95 -8.10 -14.12
N LYS A 42 -16.56 -7.94 -15.31
CA LYS A 42 -16.10 -8.65 -16.51
C LYS A 42 -14.83 -8.00 -17.08
N PRO A 43 -13.95 -8.77 -17.76
CA PRO A 43 -12.70 -8.23 -18.35
C PRO A 43 -12.92 -7.10 -19.37
N GLU A 44 -14.09 -7.06 -19.99
CA GLU A 44 -14.42 -6.10 -21.05
C GLU A 44 -14.83 -4.73 -20.50
N GLU A 45 -15.27 -4.66 -19.24
CA GLU A 45 -15.87 -3.47 -18.64
C GLU A 45 -14.82 -2.48 -18.10
N VAL A 46 -13.61 -2.96 -17.79
CA VAL A 46 -12.57 -2.18 -17.13
C VAL A 46 -11.20 -2.44 -17.72
N GLU A 47 -10.45 -1.36 -17.96
CA GLU A 47 -9.02 -1.42 -18.27
C GLU A 47 -8.25 -0.45 -17.39
N VAL A 48 -7.30 -0.98 -16.64
CA VAL A 48 -6.32 -0.18 -15.91
C VAL A 48 -5.05 -0.12 -16.74
N THR A 49 -4.55 1.08 -17.04
CA THR A 49 -3.32 1.23 -17.83
C THR A 49 -2.06 1.06 -16.98
N ASP A 50 -0.97 0.65 -17.62
CA ASP A 50 0.31 0.43 -16.93
C ASP A 50 0.84 1.72 -16.29
N ALA A 51 0.58 2.87 -16.92
CA ALA A 51 0.90 4.18 -16.37
C ALA A 51 0.13 4.47 -15.07
N ALA A 52 -1.12 4.02 -14.96
CA ALA A 52 -1.90 4.13 -13.74
C ALA A 52 -1.32 3.25 -12.62
N LEU A 53 -0.93 2.00 -12.94
CA LEU A 53 -0.31 1.09 -11.97
C LEU A 53 1.05 1.61 -11.48
N LEU A 54 1.90 2.13 -12.37
CA LEU A 54 3.16 2.77 -11.99
C LEU A 54 2.92 3.96 -11.06
N ALA A 55 1.93 4.81 -11.40
CA ALA A 55 1.56 5.95 -10.56
C ALA A 55 1.05 5.53 -9.17
N LEU A 56 0.34 4.38 -9.05
CA LEU A 56 -0.05 3.81 -7.74
C LEU A 56 1.16 3.38 -6.93
N ILE A 57 2.09 2.67 -7.55
CA ILE A 57 3.27 2.14 -6.86
C ILE A 57 4.11 3.30 -6.33
N GLU A 58 4.36 4.32 -7.13
CA GLU A 58 5.24 5.43 -6.76
C GLU A 58 4.60 6.41 -5.76
N ASN A 59 3.34 6.80 -5.98
CA ASN A 59 2.72 7.91 -5.26
C ASN A 59 1.81 7.47 -4.09
N TYR A 60 1.39 6.21 -4.07
CA TYR A 60 0.44 5.71 -3.07
C TYR A 60 1.00 4.56 -2.21
N CYS A 61 2.05 3.86 -2.65
CA CYS A 61 2.53 2.64 -1.97
C CYS A 61 4.00 2.74 -1.53
N ARG A 62 4.26 3.10 -0.26
CA ARG A 62 5.61 3.00 0.35
C ARG A 62 5.74 1.80 1.28
N GLU A 63 5.99 0.63 0.70
CA GLU A 63 6.22 -0.62 1.42
C GLU A 63 7.15 -1.55 0.63
N ALA A 64 7.78 -2.52 1.29
CA ALA A 64 8.56 -3.55 0.61
C ALA A 64 7.67 -4.58 -0.12
N GLY A 65 6.45 -4.81 0.38
CA GLY A 65 5.48 -5.74 -0.18
C GLY A 65 4.50 -5.10 -1.18
N VAL A 66 3.35 -5.75 -1.34
CA VAL A 66 2.24 -5.34 -2.23
C VAL A 66 0.88 -5.26 -1.53
N ARG A 67 0.84 -5.21 -0.19
CA ARG A 67 -0.41 -5.20 0.59
C ARG A 67 -1.19 -3.89 0.42
N ASN A 68 -0.51 -2.76 0.48
CA ASN A 68 -1.12 -1.46 0.20
C ASN A 68 -1.50 -1.34 -1.27
N LEU A 69 -0.64 -1.86 -2.18
CA LEU A 69 -0.95 -1.92 -3.61
C LEU A 69 -2.26 -2.68 -3.87
N GLN A 70 -2.41 -3.86 -3.27
CA GLN A 70 -3.64 -4.65 -3.32
C GLN A 70 -4.85 -3.85 -2.81
N LYS A 71 -4.74 -3.21 -1.63
CA LYS A 71 -5.84 -2.39 -1.08
C LYS A 71 -6.25 -1.24 -2.00
N HIS A 72 -5.28 -0.59 -2.66
CA HIS A 72 -5.57 0.49 -3.59
C HIS A 72 -6.25 -0.03 -4.87
N ILE A 73 -5.79 -1.16 -5.41
CA ILE A 73 -6.45 -1.84 -6.55
C ILE A 73 -7.89 -2.24 -6.15
N GLU A 74 -8.09 -2.87 -5.00
CA GLU A 74 -9.42 -3.20 -4.47
C GLU A 74 -10.33 -1.97 -4.33
N LYS A 75 -9.78 -0.84 -3.87
CA LYS A 75 -10.53 0.42 -3.76
C LYS A 75 -10.96 0.94 -5.13
N ILE A 76 -10.09 0.85 -6.14
CA ILE A 76 -10.40 1.25 -7.52
C ILE A 76 -11.53 0.37 -8.06
N TYR A 77 -11.37 -0.94 -8.04
CA TYR A 77 -12.37 -1.88 -8.58
C TYR A 77 -13.70 -1.78 -7.84
N ARG A 78 -13.69 -1.61 -6.51
CA ARG A 78 -14.92 -1.40 -5.73
C ARG A 78 -15.64 -0.11 -6.12
N LYS A 79 -14.90 0.96 -6.41
CA LYS A 79 -15.48 2.22 -6.87
C LYS A 79 -15.99 2.15 -8.30
N ILE A 80 -15.32 1.40 -9.18
CA ILE A 80 -15.81 1.13 -10.53
C ILE A 80 -17.09 0.29 -10.48
N ALA A 81 -17.13 -0.77 -9.68
CA ALA A 81 -18.35 -1.56 -9.49
C ALA A 81 -19.53 -0.69 -9.05
N LEU A 82 -19.30 0.25 -8.12
CA LEU A 82 -20.34 1.21 -7.70
C LEU A 82 -20.79 2.12 -8.85
N LEU A 83 -19.88 2.58 -9.70
CA LEU A 83 -20.21 3.41 -10.86
C LEU A 83 -21.04 2.63 -11.89
N LEU A 84 -20.64 1.39 -12.19
CA LEU A 84 -21.35 0.52 -13.13
C LEU A 84 -22.77 0.20 -12.62
N VAL A 85 -22.94 -0.10 -11.34
CA VAL A 85 -24.27 -0.33 -10.74
C VAL A 85 -25.13 0.92 -10.80
N ARG A 86 -24.56 2.10 -10.55
CA ARG A 86 -25.31 3.38 -10.64
C ARG A 86 -25.70 3.73 -12.07
N GLN A 87 -24.82 3.49 -13.04
CA GLN A 87 -25.10 3.66 -14.47
C GLN A 87 -26.17 2.66 -14.95
N GLY A 88 -26.10 1.42 -14.45
CA GLY A 88 -27.12 0.40 -14.69
C GLY A 88 -28.49 0.80 -14.15
N ALA A 89 -28.55 1.34 -12.92
CA ALA A 89 -29.78 1.85 -12.31
C ALA A 89 -30.38 3.05 -13.06
N SER A 90 -29.56 3.92 -13.64
CA SER A 90 -30.07 5.00 -14.51
C SER A 90 -30.56 4.52 -15.88
N ASN A 91 -30.21 3.30 -16.28
CA ASN A 91 -30.60 2.68 -17.56
C ASN A 91 -31.74 1.65 -17.42
N GLU A 92 -32.29 1.43 -16.22
CA GLU A 92 -33.56 0.72 -16.04
C GLU A 92 -34.72 1.68 -16.36
N PRO A 93 -35.68 1.30 -17.22
CA PRO A 93 -36.89 2.09 -17.39
C PRO A 93 -37.63 2.10 -16.06
N ALA A 94 -38.06 3.27 -15.60
CA ALA A 94 -38.88 3.42 -14.40
C ALA A 94 -40.09 2.47 -14.49
N ILE A 95 -40.04 1.38 -13.73
CA ILE A 95 -41.15 0.43 -13.63
C ILE A 95 -42.23 1.12 -12.79
N ALA A 96 -43.42 1.18 -13.38
CA ALA A 96 -44.60 1.81 -12.85
C ALA A 96 -44.88 1.43 -11.39
N GLU A 97 -45.36 2.42 -10.64
CA GLU A 97 -45.87 2.32 -9.27
C GLU A 97 -46.76 1.08 -9.09
N VAL A 98 -46.27 0.10 -8.33
CA VAL A 98 -47.14 -0.89 -7.70
C VAL A 98 -47.55 -0.31 -6.36
N GLN A 99 -48.81 0.13 -6.27
CA GLN A 99 -49.45 0.53 -5.02
C GLN A 99 -49.43 -0.65 -4.04
N VAL A 100 -48.66 -0.51 -2.96
CA VAL A 100 -48.80 -1.36 -1.78
C VAL A 100 -49.88 -0.73 -0.91
N VAL A 101 -51.08 -1.30 -0.96
CA VAL A 101 -52.12 -1.08 0.05
C VAL A 101 -51.71 -1.89 1.27
N GLU A 102 -51.45 -1.21 2.39
CA GLU A 102 -51.28 -1.84 3.70
C GLU A 102 -52.58 -2.53 4.13
N PRO A 103 -52.49 -3.73 4.74
CA PRO A 103 -53.44 -4.11 5.76
C PRO A 103 -52.75 -4.23 7.13
N GLU A 104 -53.50 -3.77 8.11
CA GLU A 104 -53.19 -3.54 9.52
C GLU A 104 -52.70 -4.77 10.30
N GLU A 105 -52.00 -4.47 11.39
CA GLU A 105 -51.54 -5.36 12.44
C GLU A 105 -52.68 -6.18 13.07
N ALA A 106 -52.46 -7.49 13.21
CA ALA A 106 -53.12 -8.29 14.23
C ALA A 106 -52.12 -9.31 14.80
N LEU A 107 -51.78 -9.11 16.08
CA LEU A 107 -51.03 -10.00 16.96
C LEU A 107 -51.82 -11.28 17.24
N VAL A 108 -51.23 -12.48 17.09
CA VAL A 108 -51.45 -13.64 17.99
C VAL A 108 -50.23 -14.58 17.95
N GLU A 109 -49.80 -15.00 19.15
CA GLU A 109 -48.74 -15.96 19.44
C GLU A 109 -49.07 -17.44 19.13
N CYS A 110 -48.02 -18.26 19.30
CA CYS A 110 -48.00 -19.65 19.78
C CYS A 110 -47.89 -20.80 18.76
N ALA A 111 -46.69 -21.37 18.77
CA ALA A 111 -46.38 -22.75 19.15
C ALA A 111 -46.62 -23.89 18.15
N ASP A 112 -45.60 -24.76 18.13
CA ASP A 112 -45.60 -26.19 17.77
C ASP A 112 -46.07 -26.53 16.33
N ASP A 113 -45.44 -27.39 15.55
CA ASP A 113 -44.96 -28.72 15.91
C ASP A 113 -44.05 -29.26 14.77
N LEU A 114 -43.36 -30.34 15.11
CA LEU A 114 -42.35 -31.05 14.36
C LEU A 114 -42.83 -31.72 13.06
N SER A 115 -41.83 -31.93 12.20
CA SER A 115 -41.59 -33.14 11.39
C SER A 115 -42.37 -33.37 10.10
N ILE A 116 -41.65 -33.33 8.98
CA ILE A 116 -41.80 -34.33 7.91
C ILE A 116 -40.43 -34.91 7.58
N LYS A 117 -40.32 -36.22 7.76
CA LYS A 117 -39.19 -37.07 7.36
C LYS A 117 -39.16 -37.26 5.85
N ALA A 118 -37.94 -37.24 5.33
CA ALA A 118 -37.35 -38.02 4.24
C ALA A 118 -38.25 -38.91 3.37
N VAL A 119 -38.08 -38.79 2.03
CA VAL A 119 -37.82 -39.92 1.13
C VAL A 119 -36.92 -39.46 -0.01
N GLU A 120 -35.77 -40.13 -0.15
CA GLU A 120 -34.85 -40.11 -1.30
C GLU A 120 -35.43 -40.95 -2.46
N SER A 121 -35.14 -40.59 -3.71
CA SER A 121 -34.52 -41.54 -4.66
C SER A 121 -34.30 -40.89 -6.02
N GLU A 122 -33.06 -41.00 -6.45
CA GLU A 122 -32.48 -40.72 -7.76
C GLU A 122 -33.06 -41.62 -8.86
N THR A 123 -33.07 -41.16 -10.12
CA THR A 123 -32.33 -41.75 -11.26
C THR A 123 -32.95 -41.41 -12.63
N GLY A 124 -32.12 -40.83 -13.50
CA GLY A 124 -31.71 -41.50 -14.74
C GLY A 124 -32.63 -41.49 -15.97
N ALA A 125 -32.19 -40.70 -16.95
CA ALA A 125 -32.09 -41.00 -18.39
C ALA A 125 -33.28 -40.70 -19.34
N GLU A 126 -32.91 -39.96 -20.40
CA GLU A 126 -33.67 -39.51 -21.58
C GLU A 126 -34.12 -40.66 -22.50
N PRO A 127 -35.05 -40.38 -23.43
CA PRO A 127 -34.58 -40.27 -24.81
C PRO A 127 -35.14 -39.09 -25.63
N ASP A 128 -34.26 -38.62 -26.49
CA ASP A 128 -34.35 -37.76 -27.67
C ASP A 128 -35.56 -38.01 -28.60
N VAL A 129 -36.27 -36.95 -29.05
CA VAL A 129 -36.65 -36.68 -30.46
C VAL A 129 -37.08 -35.21 -30.60
N THR A 130 -36.30 -34.50 -31.42
CA THR A 130 -36.54 -33.24 -32.13
C THR A 130 -37.98 -32.74 -32.33
N ASP A 131 -38.22 -31.48 -31.96
CA ASP A 131 -39.12 -30.60 -32.71
C ASP A 131 -38.61 -29.15 -32.71
N THR A 132 -38.29 -28.68 -33.92
CA THR A 132 -37.82 -27.35 -34.24
C THR A 132 -38.85 -26.27 -33.93
N LYS A 133 -38.50 -25.33 -33.03
CA LYS A 133 -38.99 -23.95 -33.09
C LYS A 133 -37.82 -22.99 -32.89
N LYS A 134 -37.42 -22.33 -33.98
CA LYS A 134 -36.56 -21.15 -33.98
C LYS A 134 -37.22 -20.08 -33.11
N ILE A 135 -36.65 -19.85 -31.93
CA ILE A 135 -36.78 -18.56 -31.24
C ILE A 135 -35.50 -17.81 -31.60
N GLN A 136 -35.64 -16.81 -32.45
CA GLN A 136 -34.59 -15.83 -32.69
C GLN A 136 -34.52 -14.94 -31.45
N GLU A 137 -33.67 -15.29 -30.49
CA GLU A 137 -33.13 -14.31 -29.56
C GLU A 137 -32.02 -13.56 -30.29
N SER A 138 -32.40 -12.43 -30.88
CA SER A 138 -31.45 -11.39 -31.22
C SER A 138 -30.88 -10.86 -29.90
N GLU A 139 -29.74 -11.40 -29.47
CA GLU A 139 -28.94 -10.79 -28.41
C GLU A 139 -28.56 -9.37 -28.86
N ALA A 140 -29.28 -8.39 -28.32
CA ALA A 140 -28.91 -7.00 -28.43
C ALA A 140 -27.57 -6.84 -27.72
N THR A 141 -26.49 -6.77 -28.49
CA THR A 141 -25.15 -6.42 -28.00
C THR A 141 -25.21 -5.02 -27.40
N LYS A 142 -25.54 -4.92 -26.11
CA LYS A 142 -25.36 -3.69 -25.34
C LYS A 142 -23.88 -3.37 -25.41
N THR A 143 -23.55 -2.26 -26.07
CA THR A 143 -22.19 -1.71 -26.11
C THR A 143 -21.88 -1.26 -24.69
N ILE A 144 -21.15 -2.07 -23.94
CA ILE A 144 -20.79 -1.74 -22.57
C ILE A 144 -19.77 -0.60 -22.63
N GLU A 145 -20.07 0.53 -22.02
CA GLU A 145 -19.11 1.63 -21.87
C GLU A 145 -17.95 1.15 -21.00
N LYS A 146 -16.79 0.97 -21.62
CA LYS A 146 -15.57 0.53 -20.96
C LYS A 146 -15.01 1.66 -20.10
N VAL A 147 -14.79 1.39 -18.81
CA VAL A 147 -14.17 2.33 -17.88
C VAL A 147 -12.65 2.19 -17.97
N VAL A 148 -11.97 3.23 -18.43
CA VAL A 148 -10.50 3.27 -18.51
C VAL A 148 -9.91 4.06 -17.36
N VAL A 149 -8.95 3.48 -16.64
CA VAL A 149 -8.23 4.12 -15.52
C VAL A 149 -6.81 4.45 -15.95
N ASP A 150 -6.47 5.74 -15.92
CA ASP A 150 -5.22 6.35 -16.34
C ASP A 150 -4.58 7.17 -15.21
N SER A 151 -3.30 7.54 -15.38
CA SER A 151 -2.56 8.36 -14.42
C SER A 151 -3.29 9.64 -13.93
N PRO A 152 -3.94 10.47 -14.77
CA PRO A 152 -4.63 11.67 -14.30
C PRO A 152 -5.97 11.38 -13.58
N ASN A 153 -6.68 10.32 -13.96
CA ASN A 153 -8.01 10.02 -13.39
C ASN A 153 -7.92 9.19 -12.10
N ILE A 154 -6.76 8.64 -11.79
CA ILE A 154 -6.56 7.75 -10.64
C ILE A 154 -6.87 8.42 -9.30
N ALA A 155 -6.67 9.74 -9.23
CA ALA A 155 -6.95 10.53 -8.04
C ALA A 155 -8.45 10.52 -7.68
N ASP A 156 -9.33 10.40 -8.67
CA ASP A 156 -10.76 10.30 -8.43
C ASP A 156 -11.10 8.98 -7.75
N PHE A 157 -10.39 7.90 -8.05
CA PHE A 157 -10.64 6.58 -7.47
C PHE A 157 -10.03 6.41 -6.08
N VAL A 158 -8.74 6.75 -5.96
CA VAL A 158 -7.95 6.45 -4.76
C VAL A 158 -7.90 7.64 -3.79
N GLY A 159 -8.04 8.86 -4.29
CA GLY A 159 -7.87 10.11 -3.57
C GLY A 159 -6.56 10.81 -3.95
N LYS A 160 -6.24 11.89 -3.24
CA LYS A 160 -4.99 12.64 -3.45
C LYS A 160 -3.76 11.75 -3.18
N PRO A 161 -2.66 11.94 -3.94
CA PRO A 161 -1.40 11.26 -3.67
C PRO A 161 -0.98 11.37 -2.20
N VAL A 162 -0.70 10.23 -1.58
CA VAL A 162 -0.29 10.17 -0.17
C VAL A 162 1.17 10.53 -0.02
N PHE A 163 1.99 10.09 -0.98
CA PHE A 163 3.43 10.32 -0.98
C PHE A 163 3.79 11.24 -2.14
N HIS A 164 4.58 12.26 -1.83
CA HIS A 164 5.25 13.09 -2.83
C HIS A 164 6.72 12.62 -2.93
N ALA A 165 7.48 13.16 -3.89
CA ALA A 165 8.82 12.71 -4.29
C ALA A 165 9.73 12.26 -3.13
N GLU A 166 10.58 11.27 -3.40
CA GLU A 166 11.45 10.47 -2.51
C GLU A 166 12.18 11.19 -1.37
N ARG A 167 12.34 12.52 -1.42
CA ARG A 167 13.20 13.26 -0.50
C ARG A 167 12.49 14.38 0.23
N ILE A 168 12.76 14.41 1.53
CA ILE A 168 12.44 15.55 2.41
C ILE A 168 13.19 16.80 1.96
N TYR A 169 14.41 16.63 1.44
CA TYR A 169 15.27 17.72 1.00
C TYR A 169 15.71 17.51 -0.46
N ASP A 170 15.48 18.49 -1.33
CA ASP A 170 16.04 18.51 -2.69
C ASP A 170 17.58 18.54 -2.66
N ARG A 171 18.11 19.31 -1.71
CA ARG A 171 19.53 19.41 -1.36
C ARG A 171 19.63 19.41 0.15
N THR A 172 20.39 18.48 0.72
CA THR A 172 20.53 18.39 2.16
C THR A 172 21.27 19.61 2.71
N PRO A 173 20.76 20.25 3.78
CA PRO A 173 21.46 21.33 4.44
C PRO A 173 22.70 20.81 5.19
N ILE A 174 23.52 21.75 5.68
CA ILE A 174 24.72 21.43 6.48
C ILE A 174 24.29 20.67 7.73
N GLY A 175 25.02 19.60 8.06
CA GLY A 175 24.71 18.77 9.22
C GLY A 175 23.60 17.73 8.99
N VAL A 176 23.05 17.63 7.78
CA VAL A 176 22.01 16.64 7.43
C VAL A 176 22.53 15.64 6.40
N VAL A 177 22.39 14.36 6.71
CA VAL A 177 22.89 13.25 5.87
C VAL A 177 21.84 12.15 5.76
N MET A 178 21.66 11.65 4.54
CA MET A 178 20.80 10.50 4.28
C MET A 178 21.53 9.20 4.66
N GLY A 179 20.92 8.43 5.55
CA GLY A 179 21.33 7.09 5.95
C GLY A 179 20.36 6.02 5.46
N LEU A 180 20.89 4.81 5.22
CA LEU A 180 20.08 3.62 4.99
C LEU A 180 19.95 2.83 6.30
N ALA A 181 18.73 2.45 6.64
CA ALA A 181 18.42 1.68 7.83
C ALA A 181 17.62 0.42 7.46
N TRP A 182 18.00 -0.70 8.06
CA TRP A 182 17.21 -1.93 7.99
C TRP A 182 16.24 -1.97 9.17
N THR A 183 14.94 -2.00 8.88
CA THR A 183 13.86 -2.05 9.87
C THR A 183 13.07 -3.35 9.73
N ALA A 184 12.20 -3.64 10.70
CA ALA A 184 11.29 -4.79 10.63
C ALA A 184 10.33 -4.77 9.40
N MET A 185 10.08 -3.59 8.82
CA MET A 185 9.23 -3.42 7.63
C MET A 185 10.03 -3.42 6.31
N GLY A 186 11.34 -3.62 6.38
CA GLY A 186 12.27 -3.57 5.26
C GLY A 186 13.26 -2.39 5.34
N GLY A 187 13.97 -2.16 4.23
CA GLY A 187 14.89 -1.04 4.10
C GLY A 187 14.16 0.32 4.09
N SER A 188 14.72 1.30 4.77
CA SER A 188 14.20 2.66 4.86
C SER A 188 15.32 3.69 4.77
N THR A 189 15.01 4.85 4.19
CA THR A 189 15.90 6.02 4.18
C THR A 189 15.57 6.92 5.36
N LEU A 190 16.59 7.32 6.11
CA LEU A 190 16.47 8.18 7.28
C LEU A 190 17.42 9.36 7.15
N TYR A 191 17.02 10.54 7.61
CA TYR A 191 17.90 11.71 7.65
C TYR A 191 18.45 11.88 9.07
N ILE A 192 19.78 11.78 9.21
CA ILE A 192 20.44 12.11 10.47
C ILE A 192 20.77 13.59 10.43
N GLU A 193 20.34 14.30 11.47
CA GLU A 193 20.48 15.75 11.57
C GLU A 193 21.36 16.11 12.76
N THR A 194 22.29 17.03 12.55
CA THR A 194 23.18 17.57 13.58
C THR A 194 23.08 19.08 13.61
N SER A 195 22.82 19.61 14.80
CA SER A 195 22.66 21.05 15.02
C SER A 195 23.49 21.50 16.20
N GLN A 196 24.06 22.70 16.09
CA GLN A 196 24.74 23.36 17.20
C GLN A 196 23.68 24.03 18.09
N VAL A 197 23.51 23.54 19.32
CA VAL A 197 22.43 24.01 20.21
C VAL A 197 22.68 25.44 20.68
N GLU A 198 23.94 25.82 20.83
CA GLU A 198 24.34 27.18 21.17
C GLU A 198 23.86 28.19 20.13
N ALA A 199 23.98 27.90 18.83
CA ALA A 199 23.53 28.80 17.78
C ALA A 199 22.01 29.06 17.86
N ILE A 200 21.22 28.01 18.11
CA ILE A 200 19.75 28.11 18.26
C ILE A 200 19.38 28.88 19.53
N LEU A 201 20.11 28.66 20.63
CA LEU A 201 19.85 29.37 21.89
C LEU A 201 20.21 30.85 21.76
N LEU A 202 21.36 31.20 21.20
CA LEU A 202 21.77 32.60 21.02
C LEU A 202 20.86 33.38 20.07
N GLU A 203 20.21 32.71 19.09
CA GLU A 203 19.16 33.32 18.28
C GLU A 203 17.92 33.71 19.10
N LYS A 204 17.59 32.95 20.15
CA LYS A 204 16.40 33.19 20.98
C LYS A 204 16.69 34.02 22.23
N GLU A 205 17.81 33.76 22.88
CA GLU A 205 18.28 34.35 24.12
C GLU A 205 19.78 34.65 24.01
N PRO A 206 20.15 35.83 23.47
CA PRO A 206 21.54 36.18 23.15
C PRO A 206 22.48 36.20 24.37
N ASP A 207 21.96 36.47 25.56
CA ASP A 207 22.76 36.61 26.79
C ASP A 207 22.82 35.33 27.62
N ASN A 208 22.27 34.20 27.14
CA ASN A 208 22.18 32.97 27.91
C ASN A 208 23.46 32.13 27.82
N PRO A 209 24.26 31.99 28.91
CA PRO A 209 25.54 31.28 28.88
C PRO A 209 25.39 29.75 28.95
N TYR A 210 24.16 29.21 28.98
CA TYR A 210 23.88 27.79 29.27
C TYR A 210 24.54 26.80 28.28
N PHE A 211 24.85 27.24 27.06
CA PHE A 211 25.57 26.46 26.05
C PHE A 211 26.91 27.09 25.61
N ALA A 212 27.51 27.98 26.40
CA ALA A 212 28.71 28.76 26.03
C ALA A 212 29.97 27.94 25.64
N ASN A 213 30.00 26.63 25.90
CA ASN A 213 31.09 25.72 25.51
C ASN A 213 30.69 24.73 24.41
N SER A 214 29.66 25.05 23.61
CA SER A 214 29.08 24.26 22.53
C SER A 214 28.53 22.89 22.95
N LYS A 215 27.23 22.67 22.70
CA LYS A 215 26.61 21.33 22.79
C LYS A 215 26.05 20.98 21.42
N VAL A 216 26.32 19.75 20.98
CA VAL A 216 25.80 19.21 19.73
C VAL A 216 24.51 18.46 20.02
N HIS A 217 23.46 18.75 19.25
CA HIS A 217 22.27 17.92 19.21
C HIS A 217 22.34 17.02 17.98
N LEU A 218 22.26 15.72 18.21
CA LEU A 218 22.18 14.71 17.17
C LEU A 218 20.76 14.13 17.17
N HIS A 219 20.03 14.35 16.10
CA HIS A 219 18.72 13.76 15.88
C HIS A 219 18.86 12.54 14.97
N VAL A 220 18.44 11.39 15.48
CA VAL A 220 18.30 10.14 14.70
C VAL A 220 16.81 9.79 14.68
N PRO A 221 16.10 10.00 13.56
CA PRO A 221 14.68 9.74 13.48
C PRO A 221 14.39 8.25 13.64
N ALA A 222 13.19 7.94 14.10
CA ALA A 222 12.73 6.56 14.32
C ALA A 222 13.65 5.69 15.21
N GLY A 223 14.42 6.29 16.12
CA GLY A 223 15.35 5.58 17.01
C GLY A 223 14.70 4.55 17.95
N ALA A 224 13.37 4.57 18.09
CA ALA A 224 12.60 3.58 18.85
C ALA A 224 12.29 2.29 18.05
N THR A 225 12.49 2.31 16.72
CA THR A 225 12.35 1.10 15.91
C THR A 225 13.60 0.24 16.05
N PRO A 226 13.46 -1.07 16.35
CA PRO A 226 14.61 -1.98 16.37
C PRO A 226 15.27 -1.99 14.99
N LYS A 227 16.46 -1.40 14.91
CA LYS A 227 17.29 -1.34 13.72
C LYS A 227 18.40 -2.36 13.83
N ASP A 228 18.78 -2.97 12.70
CA ASP A 228 19.85 -3.97 12.69
C ASP A 228 21.22 -3.26 12.83
N GLY A 229 21.79 -3.39 14.03
CA GLY A 229 23.15 -2.97 14.37
C GLY A 229 23.41 -1.45 14.45
N PRO A 230 24.66 -1.06 14.75
CA PRO A 230 25.14 0.33 14.77
C PRO A 230 25.44 0.87 13.35
N SER A 231 24.72 0.39 12.34
CA SER A 231 24.90 0.67 10.91
C SER A 231 24.77 2.15 10.50
N ALA A 232 24.36 3.04 11.40
CA ALA A 232 24.31 4.49 11.18
C ALA A 232 25.64 5.22 11.49
N GLY A 233 26.68 4.50 11.90
CA GLY A 233 27.96 5.07 12.36
C GLY A 233 28.59 6.05 11.38
N CYS A 234 28.77 5.65 10.12
CA CYS A 234 29.35 6.51 9.10
C CYS A 234 28.49 7.75 8.81
N THR A 235 27.16 7.60 8.85
CA THR A 235 26.19 8.68 8.62
C THR A 235 26.25 9.72 9.74
N MET A 236 26.31 9.28 11.00
CA MET A 236 26.47 10.16 12.15
C MET A 236 27.80 10.95 12.09
N ILE A 237 28.92 10.28 11.81
CA ILE A 237 30.21 10.97 11.67
C ILE A 237 30.17 11.98 10.53
N THR A 238 29.59 11.61 9.38
CA THR A 238 29.51 12.52 8.23
C THR A 238 28.64 13.74 8.53
N SER A 239 27.55 13.57 9.29
CA SER A 239 26.70 14.70 9.72
C SER A 239 27.47 15.68 10.60
N LEU A 240 28.19 15.15 11.60
CA LEU A 240 29.06 15.96 12.47
C LEU A 240 30.19 16.65 11.71
N LEU A 241 30.82 15.95 10.76
CA LEU A 241 31.89 16.51 9.95
C LEU A 241 31.36 17.58 8.99
N SER A 242 30.17 17.38 8.42
CA SER A 242 29.48 18.38 7.61
C SER A 242 29.23 19.66 8.42
N LEU A 243 28.70 19.52 9.64
CA LEU A 243 28.46 20.63 10.56
C LEU A 243 29.77 21.35 10.94
N ALA A 244 30.81 20.61 11.32
CA ALA A 244 32.09 21.16 11.76
C ALA A 244 32.84 21.86 10.62
N THR A 245 32.79 21.33 9.40
CA THR A 245 33.49 21.89 8.23
C THR A 245 32.66 22.91 7.46
N LYS A 246 31.39 23.09 7.83
CA LYS A 246 30.40 23.91 7.10
C LYS A 246 30.30 23.55 5.60
N LYS A 247 30.43 22.26 5.29
CA LYS A 247 30.36 21.74 3.91
C LYS A 247 29.11 20.89 3.72
N LEU A 248 28.45 21.10 2.59
CA LEU A 248 27.30 20.31 2.18
C LEU A 248 27.74 18.89 1.77
N VAL A 249 26.89 17.91 2.07
CA VAL A 249 27.07 16.54 1.59
C VAL A 249 26.66 16.45 0.11
N LYS A 250 27.26 15.51 -0.62
CA LYS A 250 26.97 15.29 -2.03
C LYS A 250 25.49 14.95 -2.23
N LYS A 251 24.88 15.49 -3.30
CA LYS A 251 23.53 15.11 -3.73
C LYS A 251 23.52 13.62 -4.13
N ASP A 252 22.39 12.95 -3.90
CA ASP A 252 22.20 11.55 -4.27
C ASP A 252 23.15 10.58 -3.56
N LEU A 253 23.62 10.95 -2.36
CA LEU A 253 24.45 10.10 -1.51
C LEU A 253 23.64 9.58 -0.32
N ALA A 254 23.45 8.27 -0.27
CA ALA A 254 23.01 7.55 0.91
C ALA A 254 24.15 6.64 1.39
N MET A 255 24.27 6.46 2.70
CA MET A 255 25.32 5.62 3.29
C MET A 255 24.85 4.84 4.51
N THR A 256 25.52 3.72 4.75
CA THR A 256 25.33 2.87 5.92
C THR A 256 26.64 2.11 6.18
N GLY A 257 26.97 1.88 7.43
CA GLY A 257 28.26 1.39 7.85
C GLY A 257 28.46 1.58 9.36
N GLU A 258 28.88 0.51 10.02
CA GLU A 258 29.42 0.61 11.37
C GLU A 258 30.83 1.20 11.30
N VAL A 259 31.18 2.06 12.27
CA VAL A 259 32.47 2.73 12.32
C VAL A 259 33.17 2.46 13.65
N THR A 260 34.44 2.10 13.58
CA THR A 260 35.28 1.91 14.76
C THR A 260 35.91 3.23 15.22
N LEU A 261 36.43 3.26 16.45
CA LEU A 261 37.23 4.39 16.96
C LEU A 261 38.48 4.68 16.12
N THR A 262 39.01 3.69 15.39
CA THR A 262 40.15 3.84 14.49
C THR A 262 39.77 4.31 13.08
N GLY A 263 38.48 4.55 12.83
CA GLY A 263 37.97 4.99 11.53
C GLY A 263 37.82 3.88 10.48
N LYS A 264 37.87 2.60 10.88
CA LYS A 264 37.57 1.48 9.98
C LYS A 264 36.06 1.32 9.86
N ILE A 265 35.59 1.02 8.64
CA ILE A 265 34.19 0.69 8.39
C ILE A 265 34.03 -0.84 8.45
N LEU A 266 33.08 -1.30 9.26
CA LEU A 266 32.77 -2.72 9.43
C LEU A 266 31.57 -3.13 8.55
N PRO A 267 31.45 -4.43 8.21
CA PRO A 267 30.31 -4.95 7.45
C PRO A 267 28.98 -4.69 8.14
N ILE A 268 27.93 -4.53 7.34
CA ILE A 268 26.54 -4.36 7.79
C ILE A 268 25.64 -5.43 7.17
N GLY A 269 24.55 -5.76 7.86
CA GLY A 269 23.49 -6.63 7.34
C GLY A 269 22.45 -5.86 6.51
N GLY A 270 21.61 -6.59 5.77
CA GLY A 270 20.44 -5.99 5.08
C GLY A 270 20.76 -5.10 3.87
N VAL A 271 21.79 -5.44 3.08
CA VAL A 271 22.26 -4.64 1.93
C VAL A 271 21.43 -4.83 0.65
N ARG A 272 20.60 -5.88 0.60
CA ARG A 272 19.87 -6.29 -0.61
C ARG A 272 18.82 -5.26 -1.04
#